data_AF-A0A6V7H5Q8-F1
#
_entry.id   AF-A0A6V7H5Q8-F1
#
_cell.length_a   1.000
_cell.length_b   1.000
_cell.length_c   1.000
_cell.angle_alpha   90.00
_cell.angle_beta   90.00
_cell.angle_gamma   90.00
#
_symmetry.space_group_name_H-M   'P 1'
#
loop_
_entity.id
_entity.type
_entity.pdbx_description
1 polymer ?
#
loop_
_entity_poly.entity_id
_entity_poly.type
_entity_poly.pdbx_seq_one_letter_code
_entity_poly.pdbx_strand_id
1 'polypeptide(L)'
;HRDTQETLTVLDRLDLDTEKPTDEELARKFGFEEAYYEGTLTWWQKLKPQMWSLFDEPYSSLAAKVISIVSVLFICISILSFCLKTHPDMRVPVIVNRSVNTGNGSSWAVDKTHTNAHDFFFYIECVCNAWFTIEFLIRITASPNRCVFIKSSVNLIDMVATLSFYLDLALQRFASHLENADILEFLSIIRIMRLFKLTRHSSGLKILIQTFRASAKELTLLVFFLVLGIVIFASLVYYAERTQYNPKNDFKSIPLGLWWALVTMTTVGYGDMVPKTYVGMFVGALCALAGVLTIALPVPVIVSNFAMYYSHTQARAKLPKKRRRVLPVEQPRVRTLGAPLGAAGVAGTMGPPGCTQQHMQSGGPTSGAGGLAPGLGQTPGVGCAGGIGPQNRRMNAIKTNHPKDVSFATKT
;
A
#
# COMPACT_ATOMS: atom_id res chain seq x y z
N HIS A 1 19.44 2.28 -7.96
CA HIS A 1 19.59 3.66 -7.44
C HIS A 1 18.33 4.51 -7.59
N ARG A 2 17.83 4.79 -8.81
CA ARG A 2 16.60 5.60 -8.97
C ARG A 2 15.35 4.91 -8.38
N ASP A 3 15.01 3.70 -8.81
CA ASP A 3 13.84 2.94 -8.32
C ASP A 3 13.92 2.68 -6.80
N THR A 4 15.13 2.50 -6.27
CA THR A 4 15.39 2.40 -4.81
C THR A 4 15.17 3.72 -4.07
N GLN A 5 15.37 4.88 -4.72
CA GLN A 5 15.14 6.21 -4.12
C GLN A 5 13.67 6.63 -4.24
N GLU A 6 12.99 6.27 -5.32
CA GLU A 6 11.54 6.43 -5.47
C GLU A 6 10.77 5.51 -4.50
N THR A 7 11.20 4.26 -4.30
CA THR A 7 10.62 3.40 -3.24
C THR A 7 10.98 3.90 -1.83
N LEU A 8 12.20 4.37 -1.56
CA LEU A 8 12.55 4.99 -0.26
C LEU A 8 11.69 6.21 0.07
N THR A 9 11.43 7.11 -0.89
CA THR A 9 10.61 8.31 -0.65
C THR A 9 9.11 8.02 -0.50
N VAL A 10 8.61 6.93 -1.08
CA VAL A 10 7.25 6.44 -0.78
C VAL A 10 7.21 5.70 0.57
N LEU A 11 8.30 5.04 0.98
CA LEU A 11 8.40 4.40 2.29
C LEU A 11 8.55 5.41 3.43
N ASP A 12 9.34 6.48 3.29
CA ASP A 12 9.37 7.57 4.30
C ASP A 12 8.00 8.24 4.46
N ARG A 13 7.16 8.27 3.41
CA ARG A 13 5.75 8.71 3.48
C ARG A 13 4.79 7.70 4.14
N LEU A 14 5.23 6.47 4.39
CA LEU A 14 4.47 5.44 5.11
C LEU A 14 4.93 5.24 6.56
N ASP A 15 6.08 5.82 6.94
CA ASP A 15 6.79 5.55 8.22
C ASP A 15 6.71 6.73 9.21
N LEU A 16 5.70 7.61 9.04
CA LEU A 16 5.50 8.84 9.81
C LEU A 16 4.32 8.80 10.82
N ASP A 17 3.46 7.78 10.79
CA ASP A 17 2.21 7.72 11.58
C ASP A 17 2.39 7.46 13.11
N THR A 18 3.63 7.47 13.64
CA THR A 18 3.95 6.89 14.98
C THR A 18 4.43 7.88 16.05
N GLU A 19 4.84 9.10 15.68
CA GLU A 19 5.23 10.15 16.63
C GLU A 19 4.48 11.43 16.28
N LYS A 20 3.92 12.12 17.27
CA LYS A 20 3.27 13.41 17.03
C LYS A 20 4.31 14.41 16.50
N PRO A 21 4.08 15.08 15.36
CA PRO A 21 4.99 16.12 14.89
C PRO A 21 5.10 17.23 15.94
N THR A 22 6.27 17.85 16.07
CA THR A 22 6.42 19.05 16.90
C THR A 22 5.60 20.20 16.31
N ASP A 23 5.19 21.17 17.13
CA ASP A 23 4.35 22.28 16.67
C ASP A 23 5.04 23.12 15.57
N GLU A 24 6.38 23.14 15.54
CA GLU A 24 7.23 23.71 14.49
C GLU A 24 7.17 22.91 13.16
N GLU A 25 7.33 21.58 13.21
CA GLU A 25 7.11 20.70 12.03
C GLU A 25 5.67 20.79 11.52
N LEU A 26 4.71 21.01 12.42
CA LEU A 26 3.30 21.13 12.12
C LEU A 26 2.99 22.49 11.46
N ALA A 27 3.49 23.59 12.00
CA ALA A 27 3.43 24.91 11.37
C ALA A 27 4.03 24.88 9.96
N ARG A 28 5.20 24.23 9.80
CA ARG A 28 5.84 23.98 8.50
C ARG A 28 4.99 23.17 7.53
N LYS A 29 4.40 22.05 7.99
CA LYS A 29 3.50 21.20 7.18
C LYS A 29 2.25 21.94 6.70
N PHE A 30 1.84 23.00 7.40
CA PHE A 30 0.67 23.83 7.07
C PHE A 30 0.98 25.18 6.40
N GLY A 31 2.25 25.58 6.29
CA GLY A 31 2.64 26.89 5.74
C GLY A 31 2.35 28.07 6.69
N PHE A 32 2.44 27.82 8.00
CA PHE A 32 2.22 28.83 9.05
C PHE A 32 3.50 29.14 9.84
N GLU A 33 4.69 28.93 9.25
CA GLU A 33 5.99 29.14 9.92
C GLU A 33 6.11 30.58 10.48
N GLU A 34 5.87 31.59 9.64
CA GLU A 34 5.93 33.01 10.01
C GLU A 34 4.98 33.35 11.17
N ALA A 35 3.69 33.04 11.03
CA ALA A 35 2.68 33.27 12.06
C ALA A 35 2.91 32.47 13.37
N TYR A 36 3.63 31.35 13.31
CA TYR A 36 4.06 30.59 14.49
C TYR A 36 5.19 31.31 15.24
N TYR A 37 6.22 31.77 14.53
CA TYR A 37 7.32 32.55 15.15
C TYR A 37 6.86 33.93 15.65
N GLU A 38 5.89 34.57 15.00
CA GLU A 38 5.26 35.82 15.46
C GLU A 38 4.26 35.61 16.61
N GLY A 39 3.82 34.37 16.88
CA GLY A 39 2.77 34.04 17.86
C GLY A 39 1.34 34.45 17.46
N THR A 40 1.16 35.00 16.25
CA THR A 40 -0.10 35.59 15.72
C THR A 40 -1.16 34.56 15.29
N LEU A 41 -0.88 33.26 15.46
CA LEU A 41 -1.76 32.13 15.10
C LEU A 41 -3.21 32.27 15.57
N THR A 42 -4.13 32.38 14.61
CA THR A 42 -5.58 32.39 14.84
C THR A 42 -6.09 31.06 15.42
N TRP A 43 -7.27 31.10 16.05
CA TRP A 43 -7.93 29.91 16.60
C TRP A 43 -8.11 28.79 15.56
N TRP A 44 -8.49 29.14 14.32
CA TRP A 44 -8.64 28.16 13.24
C TRP A 44 -7.29 27.54 12.82
N GLN A 45 -6.20 28.31 12.80
CA GLN A 45 -4.85 27.77 12.53
C GLN A 45 -4.35 26.83 13.64
N LYS A 46 -4.83 26.99 14.89
CA LYS A 46 -4.54 26.07 16.00
C LYS A 46 -5.44 24.82 15.99
N LEU A 47 -6.70 24.96 15.56
CA LEU A 47 -7.66 23.85 15.48
C LEU A 47 -7.43 22.94 14.25
N LYS A 48 -7.13 23.53 13.08
CA LYS A 48 -6.98 22.81 11.80
C LYS A 48 -5.99 21.63 11.88
N PRO A 49 -4.79 21.74 12.49
CA PRO A 49 -3.85 20.63 12.64
C PRO A 49 -4.32 19.54 13.63
N GLN A 50 -5.09 19.94 14.66
CA GLN A 50 -5.69 19.00 15.61
C GLN A 50 -6.81 18.18 14.95
N MET A 51 -7.67 18.82 14.15
CA MET A 51 -8.67 18.13 13.33
C MET A 51 -8.02 17.20 12.29
N TRP A 52 -6.88 17.60 11.73
CA TRP A 52 -6.12 16.74 10.80
C TRP A 52 -5.64 15.45 11.45
N SER A 53 -4.89 15.53 12.57
CA SER A 53 -4.38 14.32 13.26
C SER A 53 -5.51 13.50 13.91
N LEU A 54 -6.66 14.10 14.20
CA LEU A 54 -7.85 13.38 14.69
C LEU A 54 -8.52 12.50 13.62
N PHE A 55 -8.48 12.90 12.34
CA PHE A 55 -9.21 12.22 11.24
C PHE A 55 -8.33 11.47 10.23
N ASP A 56 -7.03 11.76 10.14
CA ASP A 56 -6.10 11.08 9.21
C ASP A 56 -5.23 10.02 9.92
N GLU A 57 -4.83 10.26 11.18
CA GLU A 57 -3.94 9.41 11.98
C GLU A 57 -4.73 8.62 13.06
N PRO A 58 -5.17 7.36 12.80
CA PRO A 58 -6.11 6.63 13.67
C PRO A 58 -5.57 6.30 15.08
N TYR A 59 -4.26 6.45 15.31
CA TYR A 59 -3.59 6.15 16.58
C TYR A 59 -3.20 7.40 17.38
N SER A 60 -3.40 8.62 16.86
CA SER A 60 -2.90 9.89 17.44
C SER A 60 -3.44 10.22 18.84
N SER A 61 -4.65 9.74 19.15
CA SER A 61 -5.38 9.99 20.40
C SER A 61 -6.44 8.91 20.65
N LEU A 62 -6.98 8.87 21.88
CA LEU A 62 -8.13 8.00 22.19
C LEU A 62 -9.37 8.37 21.35
N ALA A 63 -9.60 9.67 21.11
CA ALA A 63 -10.69 10.15 20.26
C ALA A 63 -10.52 9.72 18.79
N ALA A 64 -9.30 9.78 18.25
CA ALA A 64 -9.01 9.29 16.89
C ALA A 64 -9.28 7.78 16.74
N LYS A 65 -8.97 6.98 17.77
CA LYS A 65 -9.30 5.56 17.81
C LYS A 65 -10.82 5.33 17.81
N VAL A 66 -11.57 6.06 18.64
CA VAL A 66 -13.04 5.97 18.69
C VAL A 66 -13.67 6.36 17.35
N ILE A 67 -13.27 7.49 16.77
CA ILE A 67 -13.74 7.94 15.44
C ILE A 67 -13.41 6.89 14.37
N SER A 68 -12.21 6.31 14.40
CA SER A 68 -11.81 5.26 13.45
C SER A 68 -12.64 3.98 13.57
N ILE A 69 -12.98 3.57 14.80
CA ILE A 69 -13.88 2.43 15.06
C ILE A 69 -15.28 2.76 14.52
N VAL A 70 -15.81 3.96 14.78
CA VAL A 70 -17.12 4.41 14.29
C VAL A 70 -17.16 4.44 12.76
N SER A 71 -16.14 4.97 12.09
CA SER A 71 -16.04 4.92 10.62
C SER A 71 -16.02 3.50 10.06
N VAL A 72 -15.29 2.57 10.70
CA VAL A 72 -15.30 1.15 10.30
C VAL A 72 -16.69 0.52 10.49
N LEU A 73 -17.36 0.81 11.61
CA LEU A 73 -18.73 0.34 11.86
C LEU A 73 -19.72 0.86 10.80
N PHE A 74 -19.66 2.14 10.44
CA PHE A 74 -20.49 2.69 9.35
C PHE A 74 -20.18 2.04 7.99
N ILE A 75 -18.92 1.71 7.70
CA ILE A 75 -18.57 0.94 6.49
C ILE A 75 -19.20 -0.46 6.53
N CYS A 76 -19.04 -1.20 7.62
CA CYS A 76 -19.63 -2.52 7.80
C CYS A 76 -21.17 -2.50 7.67
N ILE A 77 -21.86 -1.56 8.31
CA ILE A 77 -23.31 -1.37 8.19
C ILE A 77 -23.71 -1.06 6.74
N SER A 78 -22.96 -0.20 6.06
CA SER A 78 -23.25 0.15 4.66
C SER A 78 -23.05 -1.00 3.67
N ILE A 79 -22.11 -1.92 3.95
CA ILE A 79 -21.89 -3.14 3.16
C ILE A 79 -22.98 -4.17 3.46
N LEU A 80 -23.31 -4.39 4.74
CA LEU A 80 -24.39 -5.31 5.14
C LEU A 80 -25.73 -4.86 4.57
N SER A 81 -26.03 -3.56 4.60
CA SER A 81 -27.20 -2.96 3.95
C SER A 81 -27.22 -3.25 2.44
N PHE A 82 -26.08 -3.11 1.75
CA PHE A 82 -25.97 -3.40 0.32
C PHE A 82 -26.21 -4.89 0.00
N CYS A 83 -25.69 -5.81 0.82
CA CYS A 83 -25.91 -7.25 0.66
C CYS A 83 -27.35 -7.67 1.00
N LEU A 84 -27.98 -7.10 2.02
CA LEU A 84 -29.38 -7.41 2.37
C LEU A 84 -30.37 -6.85 1.34
N LYS A 85 -30.02 -5.76 0.64
CA LYS A 85 -30.81 -5.14 -0.45
C LYS A 85 -31.02 -6.05 -1.67
N THR A 86 -30.16 -7.04 -1.86
CA THR A 86 -30.28 -8.05 -2.94
C THR A 86 -30.89 -9.38 -2.47
N HIS A 87 -31.12 -9.56 -1.16
CA HIS A 87 -31.72 -10.78 -0.63
C HIS A 87 -33.20 -10.90 -1.05
N PRO A 88 -33.66 -12.05 -1.58
CA PRO A 88 -35.04 -12.18 -2.10
C PRO A 88 -36.10 -11.88 -1.05
N ASP A 89 -35.94 -12.40 0.17
CA ASP A 89 -36.92 -12.25 1.26
C ASP A 89 -37.00 -10.81 1.81
N MET A 90 -36.01 -9.96 1.50
CA MET A 90 -35.95 -8.56 1.92
C MET A 90 -36.41 -7.58 0.82
N ARG A 91 -36.87 -8.10 -0.33
CA ARG A 91 -37.38 -7.32 -1.46
C ARG A 91 -38.91 -7.39 -1.52
N VAL A 92 -39.56 -6.22 -1.49
CA VAL A 92 -41.02 -6.08 -1.55
C VAL A 92 -41.49 -6.24 -3.00
N PRO A 93 -42.45 -7.13 -3.29
CA PRO A 93 -43.02 -7.27 -4.63
C PRO A 93 -43.91 -6.07 -4.98
N VAL A 94 -43.66 -5.42 -6.11
CA VAL A 94 -44.59 -4.39 -6.64
C VAL A 94 -45.65 -5.09 -7.47
N ILE A 95 -46.85 -5.12 -6.89
CA ILE A 95 -48.04 -5.74 -7.46
C ILE A 95 -48.80 -4.69 -8.27
N VAL A 96 -49.10 -4.99 -9.53
CA VAL A 96 -49.85 -4.10 -10.43
C VAL A 96 -51.10 -4.80 -10.92
N ASN A 97 -52.26 -4.20 -10.69
CA ASN A 97 -53.54 -4.69 -11.21
C ASN A 97 -53.64 -4.34 -12.70
N ARG A 98 -53.65 -5.36 -13.55
CA ARG A 98 -53.68 -5.23 -15.02
C ARG A 98 -55.01 -5.74 -15.55
N SER A 99 -55.75 -4.90 -16.26
CA SER A 99 -56.97 -5.34 -16.97
C SER A 99 -56.59 -6.16 -18.19
N VAL A 100 -56.86 -7.46 -18.15
CA VAL A 100 -56.68 -8.40 -19.27
C VAL A 100 -58.02 -8.56 -19.97
N ASN A 101 -58.13 -8.02 -21.18
CA ASN A 101 -59.36 -8.12 -21.96
C ASN A 101 -59.49 -9.53 -22.54
N THR A 102 -60.36 -10.34 -21.94
CA THR A 102 -60.73 -11.68 -22.43
C THR A 102 -61.87 -11.52 -23.43
N GLY A 103 -62.03 -12.43 -24.40
CA GLY A 103 -63.00 -12.26 -25.50
C GLY A 103 -64.46 -11.97 -25.09
N ASN A 104 -64.87 -12.36 -23.87
CA ASN A 104 -66.20 -12.11 -23.31
C ASN A 104 -66.22 -11.09 -22.15
N GLY A 105 -65.11 -10.38 -21.87
CA GLY A 105 -65.08 -9.34 -20.83
C GLY A 105 -63.69 -8.99 -20.28
N SER A 106 -63.58 -7.81 -19.66
CA SER A 106 -62.37 -7.34 -18.99
C SER A 106 -62.21 -7.97 -17.61
N SER A 107 -61.25 -8.89 -17.46
CA SER A 107 -60.87 -9.48 -16.17
C SER A 107 -59.65 -8.76 -15.60
N TRP A 108 -59.59 -8.56 -14.29
CA TRP A 108 -58.38 -8.06 -13.63
C TRP A 108 -57.43 -9.21 -13.31
N ALA A 109 -56.18 -9.09 -13.74
CA ALA A 109 -55.07 -9.96 -13.36
C ALA A 109 -54.12 -9.21 -12.41
N VAL A 110 -53.57 -9.94 -11.44
CA VAL A 110 -52.65 -9.41 -10.44
C VAL A 110 -51.24 -9.80 -10.87
N ASP A 111 -50.49 -8.86 -11.44
CA ASP A 111 -49.20 -9.12 -12.11
C ASP A 111 -48.02 -8.63 -11.25
N LYS A 112 -46.95 -9.42 -11.16
CA LYS A 112 -45.74 -9.11 -10.36
C LYS A 112 -44.66 -8.59 -11.29
N THR A 113 -44.67 -7.28 -11.53
CA THR A 113 -43.79 -6.65 -12.52
C THR A 113 -42.32 -6.58 -12.08
N HIS A 114 -42.05 -6.22 -10.82
CA HIS A 114 -40.71 -6.10 -10.26
C HIS A 114 -40.70 -6.24 -8.73
N THR A 115 -39.50 -6.24 -8.13
CA THR A 115 -39.32 -6.30 -6.67
C THR A 115 -38.38 -5.19 -6.21
N ASN A 116 -38.87 -4.27 -5.39
CA ASN A 116 -38.07 -3.16 -4.86
C ASN A 116 -37.45 -3.52 -3.51
N ALA A 117 -36.34 -2.86 -3.18
CA ALA A 117 -35.79 -2.91 -1.83
C ALA A 117 -36.71 -2.19 -0.83
N HIS A 118 -36.80 -2.69 0.40
CA HIS A 118 -37.54 -2.01 1.47
C HIS A 118 -36.92 -0.64 1.82
N ASP A 119 -37.74 0.41 1.98
CA ASP A 119 -37.30 1.81 2.14
C ASP A 119 -36.33 2.04 3.31
N PHE A 120 -36.41 1.19 4.34
CA PHE A 120 -35.46 1.15 5.46
C PHE A 120 -33.99 1.15 5.01
N PHE A 121 -33.66 0.44 3.92
CA PHE A 121 -32.30 0.42 3.37
C PHE A 121 -31.89 1.78 2.79
N PHE A 122 -32.80 2.54 2.20
CA PHE A 122 -32.51 3.89 1.71
C PHE A 122 -32.15 4.84 2.86
N TYR A 123 -32.86 4.76 3.99
CA TYR A 123 -32.53 5.54 5.19
C TYR A 123 -31.17 5.17 5.78
N ILE A 124 -30.83 3.87 5.88
CA ILE A 124 -29.50 3.42 6.31
C ILE A 124 -28.41 3.93 5.35
N GLU A 125 -28.61 3.77 4.04
CA GLU A 125 -27.66 4.23 3.02
C GLU A 125 -27.45 5.75 3.08
N CYS A 126 -28.50 6.52 3.34
CA CYS A 126 -28.45 7.97 3.52
C CYS A 126 -27.64 8.37 4.77
N VAL A 127 -27.92 7.77 5.94
CA VAL A 127 -27.20 8.06 7.20
C VAL A 127 -25.73 7.65 7.11
N CYS A 128 -25.42 6.46 6.57
CA CYS A 128 -24.04 6.03 6.32
C CYS A 128 -23.31 6.99 5.38
N ASN A 129 -23.96 7.45 4.31
CA ASN A 129 -23.33 8.41 3.39
C ASN A 129 -23.13 9.78 4.03
N ALA A 130 -24.08 10.27 4.85
CA ALA A 130 -23.92 11.51 5.60
C ALA A 130 -22.71 11.47 6.56
N TRP A 131 -22.43 10.33 7.19
CA TRP A 131 -21.20 10.15 7.94
C TRP A 131 -19.96 10.23 7.04
N PHE A 132 -19.94 9.50 5.91
CA PHE A 132 -18.78 9.50 5.01
C PHE A 132 -18.49 10.87 4.38
N THR A 133 -19.52 11.68 4.13
CA THR A 133 -19.36 13.02 3.55
C THR A 133 -18.86 14.02 4.57
N ILE A 134 -19.36 13.99 5.80
CA ILE A 134 -18.82 14.77 6.92
C ILE A 134 -17.33 14.41 7.13
N GLU A 135 -17.01 13.12 7.16
CA GLU A 135 -15.64 12.62 7.32
C GLU A 135 -14.70 13.09 6.18
N PHE A 136 -15.16 13.06 4.93
CA PHE A 136 -14.41 13.52 3.76
C PHE A 136 -14.25 15.05 3.73
N LEU A 137 -15.31 15.81 4.02
CA LEU A 137 -15.30 17.27 4.07
C LEU A 137 -14.36 17.78 5.17
N ILE A 138 -14.41 17.17 6.37
CA ILE A 138 -13.49 17.49 7.47
C ILE A 138 -12.03 17.27 7.04
N ARG A 139 -11.69 16.15 6.38
CA ARG A 139 -10.33 15.95 5.88
C ARG A 139 -9.93 16.97 4.81
N ILE A 140 -10.82 17.32 3.88
CA ILE A 140 -10.52 18.33 2.85
C ILE A 140 -10.29 19.73 3.46
N THR A 141 -11.09 20.15 4.45
CA THR A 141 -10.93 21.45 5.12
C THR A 141 -9.74 21.47 6.07
N ALA A 142 -9.47 20.35 6.76
CA ALA A 142 -8.30 20.18 7.62
C ALA A 142 -6.99 20.03 6.84
N SER A 143 -7.02 19.64 5.54
CA SER A 143 -5.81 19.39 4.75
C SER A 143 -4.93 20.65 4.57
N PRO A 144 -3.59 20.51 4.53
CA PRO A 144 -2.72 21.63 4.19
C PRO A 144 -2.87 22.04 2.71
N ASN A 145 -2.85 21.06 1.80
CA ASN A 145 -2.86 21.28 0.36
C ASN A 145 -3.92 20.41 -0.34
N ARG A 146 -5.10 20.98 -0.62
CA ARG A 146 -6.27 20.27 -1.19
C ARG A 146 -5.96 19.48 -2.47
N CYS A 147 -5.22 20.08 -3.41
CA CYS A 147 -4.89 19.44 -4.68
C CYS A 147 -3.90 18.26 -4.54
N VAL A 148 -3.04 18.29 -3.52
CA VAL A 148 -2.13 17.18 -3.19
C VAL A 148 -2.88 16.10 -2.42
N PHE A 149 -3.79 16.51 -1.52
CA PHE A 149 -4.68 15.61 -0.78
C PHE A 149 -5.52 14.75 -1.73
N ILE A 150 -6.23 15.35 -2.68
CA ILE A 150 -7.11 14.64 -3.64
C ILE A 150 -6.33 13.69 -4.56
N LYS A 151 -5.08 14.03 -4.92
CA LYS A 151 -4.21 13.19 -5.77
C LYS A 151 -3.57 11.99 -5.05
N SER A 152 -3.75 11.84 -3.74
CA SER A 152 -3.29 10.66 -3.00
C SER A 152 -4.21 9.46 -3.23
N SER A 153 -3.68 8.27 -3.53
CA SER A 153 -4.46 7.08 -3.90
C SER A 153 -5.55 6.70 -2.88
N VAL A 154 -5.26 6.83 -1.58
CA VAL A 154 -6.23 6.51 -0.51
C VAL A 154 -7.35 7.55 -0.43
N ASN A 155 -7.04 8.82 -0.70
CA ASN A 155 -8.03 9.90 -0.70
C ASN A 155 -8.87 9.93 -1.99
N LEU A 156 -8.28 9.49 -3.11
CA LEU A 156 -9.00 9.24 -4.36
C LEU A 156 -10.05 8.12 -4.18
N ILE A 157 -9.67 7.03 -3.48
CA ILE A 157 -10.62 5.97 -3.08
C ILE A 157 -11.72 6.53 -2.17
N ASP A 158 -11.36 7.30 -1.15
CA ASP A 158 -12.30 7.95 -0.20
C ASP A 158 -13.31 8.87 -0.93
N MET A 159 -12.81 9.63 -1.92
CA MET A 159 -13.62 10.50 -2.79
C MET A 159 -14.55 9.71 -3.71
N VAL A 160 -14.07 8.68 -4.41
CA VAL A 160 -14.88 7.85 -5.32
C VAL A 160 -15.94 7.06 -4.54
N ALA A 161 -15.59 6.52 -3.38
CA ALA A 161 -16.53 5.88 -2.45
C ALA A 161 -17.67 6.82 -2.06
N THR A 162 -17.34 8.05 -1.66
CA THR A 162 -18.31 9.07 -1.25
C THR A 162 -19.16 9.58 -2.43
N LEU A 163 -18.55 9.76 -3.61
CA LEU A 163 -19.21 10.18 -4.83
C LEU A 163 -20.18 9.12 -5.40
N SER A 164 -19.91 7.83 -5.16
CA SER A 164 -20.74 6.72 -5.67
C SER A 164 -22.23 6.84 -5.33
N PHE A 165 -22.55 7.30 -4.11
CA PHE A 165 -23.94 7.50 -3.66
C PHE A 165 -24.62 8.69 -4.35
N TYR A 166 -23.89 9.79 -4.59
CA TYR A 166 -24.45 10.96 -5.25
C TYR A 166 -24.66 10.73 -6.76
N LEU A 167 -23.75 9.99 -7.41
CA LEU A 167 -23.95 9.55 -8.78
C LEU A 167 -25.22 8.72 -8.89
N ASP A 168 -25.38 7.74 -8.02
CA ASP A 168 -26.57 6.87 -8.00
C ASP A 168 -27.87 7.66 -7.72
N LEU A 169 -27.90 8.51 -6.69
CA LEU A 169 -29.07 9.35 -6.37
C LEU A 169 -29.42 10.31 -7.52
N ALA A 170 -28.42 10.85 -8.22
CA ALA A 170 -28.63 11.67 -9.41
C ALA A 170 -29.17 10.82 -10.57
N LEU A 171 -28.60 9.65 -10.83
CA LEU A 171 -29.06 8.73 -11.87
C LEU A 171 -30.52 8.33 -11.62
N GLN A 172 -30.89 7.92 -10.41
CA GLN A 172 -32.28 7.61 -10.04
C GLN A 172 -33.22 8.81 -10.28
N ARG A 173 -32.79 10.03 -9.98
CA ARG A 173 -33.62 11.23 -10.13
C ARG A 173 -33.76 11.74 -11.56
N PHE A 174 -32.73 11.61 -12.40
CA PHE A 174 -32.77 12.02 -13.80
C PHE A 174 -33.35 10.93 -14.72
N ALA A 175 -33.11 9.67 -14.41
CA ALA A 175 -33.48 8.55 -15.26
C ALA A 175 -34.81 7.87 -14.92
N SER A 176 -35.57 8.39 -13.94
CA SER A 176 -37.02 8.11 -13.84
C SER A 176 -37.81 8.54 -15.08
N HIS A 177 -37.15 9.20 -16.04
CA HIS A 177 -37.66 9.63 -17.34
C HIS A 177 -37.09 8.83 -18.53
N LEU A 178 -36.26 7.80 -18.30
CA LEU A 178 -35.55 7.04 -19.34
C LEU A 178 -35.86 5.54 -19.24
N GLU A 179 -36.05 4.89 -20.38
CA GLU A 179 -36.40 3.45 -20.48
C GLU A 179 -35.26 2.50 -20.04
N ASN A 180 -34.04 3.02 -19.82
CA ASN A 180 -32.82 2.23 -19.58
C ASN A 180 -32.60 1.87 -18.09
N ALA A 181 -33.68 1.63 -17.33
CA ALA A 181 -33.66 1.40 -15.88
C ALA A 181 -32.64 0.34 -15.43
N ASP A 182 -32.57 -0.79 -16.15
CA ASP A 182 -31.71 -1.93 -15.83
C ASP A 182 -30.20 -1.58 -15.84
N ILE A 183 -29.79 -0.70 -16.77
CA ILE A 183 -28.39 -0.22 -16.86
C ILE A 183 -28.04 0.61 -15.62
N LEU A 184 -29.03 1.26 -15.02
CA LEU A 184 -28.85 2.16 -13.89
C LEU A 184 -28.85 1.39 -12.54
N GLU A 185 -29.66 0.32 -12.40
CA GLU A 185 -29.50 -0.65 -11.30
C GLU A 185 -28.14 -1.37 -11.41
N PHE A 186 -27.64 -1.65 -12.61
CA PHE A 186 -26.27 -2.15 -12.77
C PHE A 186 -25.22 -1.12 -12.33
N LEU A 187 -25.37 0.17 -12.67
CA LEU A 187 -24.48 1.23 -12.19
C LEU A 187 -24.52 1.42 -10.67
N SER A 188 -25.61 1.02 -9.97
CA SER A 188 -25.63 0.96 -8.50
C SER A 188 -24.55 0.03 -7.92
N ILE A 189 -23.94 -0.88 -8.69
CA ILE A 189 -22.81 -1.69 -8.22
C ILE A 189 -21.60 -0.83 -7.82
N ILE A 190 -21.46 0.39 -8.37
CA ILE A 190 -20.40 1.35 -8.02
C ILE A 190 -20.45 1.70 -6.52
N ARG A 191 -21.61 1.56 -5.86
CA ARG A 191 -21.75 1.69 -4.40
C ARG A 191 -20.78 0.78 -3.63
N ILE A 192 -20.40 -0.39 -4.17
CA ILE A 192 -19.47 -1.33 -3.55
C ILE A 192 -18.08 -0.72 -3.32
N MET A 193 -17.71 0.33 -4.08
CA MET A 193 -16.42 1.01 -3.94
C MET A 193 -16.20 1.59 -2.52
N ARG A 194 -17.27 1.79 -1.73
CA ARG A 194 -17.18 2.16 -0.30
C ARG A 194 -16.46 1.13 0.56
N LEU A 195 -16.42 -0.14 0.16
CA LEU A 195 -15.63 -1.18 0.82
C LEU A 195 -14.13 -0.83 0.83
N PHE A 196 -13.62 -0.22 -0.25
CA PHE A 196 -12.23 0.22 -0.31
C PHE A 196 -11.91 1.39 0.64
N LYS A 197 -12.89 2.04 1.28
CA LYS A 197 -12.63 3.01 2.38
C LYS A 197 -11.94 2.32 3.58
N LEU A 198 -12.09 1.00 3.74
CA LEU A 198 -11.32 0.19 4.71
C LEU A 198 -9.80 0.23 4.47
N THR A 199 -9.32 0.58 3.26
CA THR A 199 -7.89 0.77 2.97
C THR A 199 -7.25 1.86 3.83
N ARG A 200 -8.02 2.85 4.31
CA ARG A 200 -7.53 3.86 5.25
C ARG A 200 -7.19 3.28 6.62
N HIS A 201 -8.04 2.38 7.11
CA HIS A 201 -7.95 1.82 8.46
C HIS A 201 -7.05 0.58 8.53
N SER A 202 -6.91 -0.19 7.45
CA SER A 202 -5.99 -1.32 7.37
C SER A 202 -4.65 -0.93 6.74
N SER A 203 -3.63 -0.77 7.58
CA SER A 203 -2.23 -0.61 7.12
C SER A 203 -1.76 -1.77 6.23
N GLY A 204 -2.31 -2.98 6.42
CA GLY A 204 -2.06 -4.12 5.54
C GLY A 204 -2.52 -3.88 4.11
N LEU A 205 -3.69 -3.26 3.91
CA LEU A 205 -4.18 -2.89 2.58
C LEU A 205 -3.37 -1.73 1.97
N LYS A 206 -2.92 -0.74 2.76
CA LYS A 206 -1.99 0.31 2.29
C LYS A 206 -0.69 -0.30 1.76
N ILE A 207 -0.08 -1.22 2.51
CA ILE A 207 1.13 -1.94 2.12
C ILE A 207 0.88 -2.78 0.87
N LEU A 208 -0.21 -3.57 0.84
CA LEU A 208 -0.58 -4.42 -0.30
C LEU A 208 -0.69 -3.62 -1.61
N ILE A 209 -1.38 -2.47 -1.59
CA ILE A 209 -1.50 -1.56 -2.75
C ILE A 209 -0.11 -1.05 -3.18
N GLN A 210 0.75 -0.67 -2.23
CA GLN A 210 2.08 -0.18 -2.54
C GLN A 210 3.00 -1.27 -3.11
N THR A 211 2.91 -2.51 -2.62
CA THR A 211 3.69 -3.63 -3.15
C THR A 211 3.18 -4.08 -4.52
N PHE A 212 1.86 -4.10 -4.75
CA PHE A 212 1.29 -4.27 -6.10
C PHE A 212 1.80 -3.18 -7.07
N ARG A 213 1.86 -1.91 -6.63
CA ARG A 213 2.42 -0.81 -7.44
C ARG A 213 3.90 -1.01 -7.74
N ALA A 214 4.69 -1.52 -6.79
CA ALA A 214 6.12 -1.81 -7.00
C ALA A 214 6.34 -2.99 -7.97
N SER A 215 5.54 -4.05 -7.86
CA SER A 215 5.58 -5.23 -8.73
C SER A 215 4.73 -5.13 -10.00
N ALA A 216 4.19 -3.95 -10.32
CA ALA A 216 3.26 -3.77 -11.43
C ALA A 216 3.84 -4.15 -12.81
N LYS A 217 5.16 -3.96 -13.00
CA LYS A 217 5.87 -4.39 -14.23
C LYS A 217 5.79 -5.92 -14.40
N GLU A 218 6.19 -6.67 -13.37
CA GLU A 218 6.16 -8.14 -13.34
C GLU A 218 4.74 -8.70 -13.48
N LEU A 219 3.77 -8.08 -12.79
CA LEU A 219 2.37 -8.50 -12.85
C LEU A 219 1.77 -8.27 -14.25
N THR A 220 2.09 -7.15 -14.91
CA THR A 220 1.65 -6.87 -16.28
C THR A 220 2.22 -7.90 -17.26
N LEU A 221 3.48 -8.31 -17.07
CA LEU A 221 4.13 -9.35 -17.87
C LEU A 221 3.47 -10.74 -17.67
N LEU A 222 3.14 -11.12 -16.43
CA LEU A 222 2.38 -12.35 -16.14
C LEU A 222 1.00 -12.33 -16.83
N VAL A 223 0.26 -11.24 -16.69
CA VAL A 223 -1.07 -11.08 -17.31
C VAL A 223 -0.99 -11.12 -18.83
N PHE A 224 0.04 -10.52 -19.43
CA PHE A 224 0.27 -10.57 -20.88
C PHE A 224 0.43 -12.01 -21.40
N PHE A 225 1.30 -12.83 -20.78
CA PHE A 225 1.49 -14.21 -21.18
C PHE A 225 0.24 -15.07 -20.93
N LEU A 226 -0.48 -14.84 -19.83
CA LEU A 226 -1.73 -15.54 -19.53
C LEU A 226 -2.83 -15.24 -20.56
N VAL A 227 -3.02 -13.96 -20.93
CA VAL A 227 -3.98 -13.57 -21.98
C VAL A 227 -3.59 -14.14 -23.35
N LEU A 228 -2.30 -14.08 -23.71
CA LEU A 228 -1.79 -14.66 -24.96
C LEU A 228 -2.06 -16.17 -25.03
N GLY A 229 -1.78 -16.91 -23.95
CA GLY A 229 -2.06 -18.34 -23.84
C GLY A 229 -3.55 -18.66 -23.98
N ILE A 230 -4.42 -17.91 -23.30
CA ILE A 230 -5.88 -18.09 -23.38
C ILE A 230 -6.37 -17.94 -24.82
N VAL A 231 -5.94 -16.89 -25.54
CA VAL A 231 -6.36 -16.66 -26.94
C VAL A 231 -5.87 -17.79 -27.87
N ILE A 232 -4.64 -18.28 -27.68
CA ILE A 232 -4.07 -19.37 -28.46
C ILE A 232 -4.85 -20.68 -28.21
N PHE A 233 -5.00 -21.11 -26.94
CA PHE A 233 -5.67 -22.38 -26.63
C PHE A 233 -7.17 -22.35 -26.91
N ALA A 234 -7.86 -21.22 -26.73
CA ALA A 234 -9.25 -21.04 -27.15
C ALA A 234 -9.44 -21.21 -28.66
N SER A 235 -8.48 -20.71 -29.46
CA SER A 235 -8.51 -20.86 -30.92
C SER A 235 -8.22 -22.31 -31.32
N LEU A 236 -7.20 -22.94 -30.71
CA LEU A 236 -6.82 -24.33 -30.99
C LEU A 236 -7.95 -25.33 -30.65
N VAL A 237 -8.59 -25.20 -29.48
CA VAL A 237 -9.67 -26.13 -29.09
C VAL A 237 -10.92 -25.96 -29.96
N TYR A 238 -11.23 -24.73 -30.39
CA TYR A 238 -12.34 -24.43 -31.29
C TYR A 238 -12.16 -25.11 -32.66
N TYR A 239 -10.96 -25.06 -33.25
CA TYR A 239 -10.69 -25.78 -34.50
C TYR A 239 -10.58 -27.30 -34.30
N ALA A 240 -10.03 -27.77 -33.19
CA ALA A 240 -9.94 -29.19 -32.86
C ALA A 240 -11.33 -29.85 -32.70
N GLU A 241 -12.22 -29.27 -31.90
CA GLU A 241 -13.60 -29.78 -31.72
C GLU A 241 -14.45 -29.65 -32.99
N ARG A 242 -14.06 -28.80 -33.94
CA ARG A 242 -14.67 -28.71 -35.28
C ARG A 242 -14.14 -29.76 -36.27
N THR A 243 -13.04 -30.46 -35.95
CA THR A 243 -12.40 -31.43 -36.85
C THR A 243 -13.09 -32.80 -36.87
N GLN A 244 -13.86 -33.15 -35.83
CA GLN A 244 -14.70 -34.36 -35.81
C GLN A 244 -16.17 -34.00 -35.59
N TYR A 245 -17.10 -34.77 -36.16
CA TYR A 245 -18.53 -34.54 -35.93
C TYR A 245 -18.92 -34.92 -34.49
N ASN A 246 -19.21 -33.89 -33.67
CA ASN A 246 -19.63 -34.02 -32.29
C ASN A 246 -21.02 -33.39 -32.10
N PRO A 247 -22.10 -34.17 -31.90
CA PRO A 247 -23.45 -33.65 -31.71
C PRO A 247 -23.67 -32.95 -30.35
N LYS A 248 -22.69 -33.04 -29.43
CA LYS A 248 -22.64 -32.32 -28.16
C LYS A 248 -21.39 -31.43 -28.09
N ASN A 249 -21.14 -30.64 -29.14
CA ASN A 249 -20.04 -29.66 -29.15
C ASN A 249 -20.44 -28.38 -28.40
N ASP A 250 -19.69 -28.06 -27.35
CA ASP A 250 -19.89 -26.88 -26.51
C ASP A 250 -19.17 -25.64 -27.09
N PHE A 251 -18.09 -25.86 -27.85
CA PHE A 251 -17.20 -24.84 -28.43
C PHE A 251 -17.79 -24.24 -29.71
N LYS A 252 -18.96 -23.60 -29.59
CA LYS A 252 -19.69 -23.00 -30.73
C LYS A 252 -19.01 -21.74 -31.27
N SER A 253 -18.15 -21.09 -30.50
CA SER A 253 -17.43 -19.88 -30.89
C SER A 253 -16.13 -19.70 -30.09
N ILE A 254 -15.17 -18.94 -30.64
CA ILE A 254 -13.90 -18.65 -29.96
C ILE A 254 -14.09 -17.95 -28.60
N PRO A 255 -15.02 -17.00 -28.41
CA PRO A 255 -15.30 -16.43 -27.08
C PRO A 255 -15.74 -17.44 -26.00
N LEU A 256 -16.47 -18.49 -26.37
CA LEU A 256 -16.77 -19.60 -25.44
C LEU A 256 -15.52 -20.42 -25.13
N GLY A 257 -14.64 -20.60 -26.14
CA GLY A 257 -13.29 -21.13 -25.94
C GLY A 257 -12.42 -20.31 -25.00
N LEU A 258 -12.56 -18.96 -24.97
CA LEU A 258 -11.82 -18.08 -24.03
C LEU A 258 -12.21 -18.36 -22.58
N TRP A 259 -13.50 -18.59 -22.29
CA TRP A 259 -13.97 -18.98 -20.97
C TRP A 259 -13.36 -20.31 -20.53
N TRP A 260 -13.47 -21.34 -21.37
CA TRP A 260 -12.86 -22.65 -21.10
C TRP A 260 -11.33 -22.56 -20.92
N ALA A 261 -10.63 -21.81 -21.76
CA ALA A 261 -9.18 -21.68 -21.70
C ALA A 261 -8.73 -20.89 -20.44
N LEU A 262 -9.49 -19.88 -20.02
CA LEU A 262 -9.28 -19.19 -18.74
C LEU A 262 -9.44 -20.16 -17.57
N VAL A 263 -10.56 -20.89 -17.50
CA VAL A 263 -10.89 -21.85 -16.42
C VAL A 263 -9.89 -23.02 -16.38
N THR A 264 -9.36 -23.44 -17.53
CA THR A 264 -8.38 -24.52 -17.66
C THR A 264 -6.96 -24.04 -17.30
N MET A 265 -6.49 -22.92 -17.85
CA MET A 265 -5.14 -22.41 -17.56
C MET A 265 -4.97 -21.92 -16.12
N THR A 266 -6.05 -21.47 -15.47
CA THR A 266 -6.08 -21.12 -14.04
C THR A 266 -6.31 -22.32 -13.11
N THR A 267 -6.36 -23.54 -13.65
CA THR A 267 -6.58 -24.80 -12.91
C THR A 267 -7.88 -24.86 -12.08
N VAL A 268 -8.90 -24.06 -12.45
CA VAL A 268 -10.20 -24.02 -11.76
C VAL A 268 -11.09 -25.20 -12.19
N GLY A 269 -11.12 -25.49 -13.49
CA GLY A 269 -11.68 -26.75 -14.03
C GLY A 269 -13.15 -27.04 -13.69
N TYR A 270 -14.06 -26.08 -13.84
CA TYR A 270 -15.50 -26.26 -13.50
C TYR A 270 -16.19 -27.46 -14.17
N GLY A 271 -15.72 -27.91 -15.34
CA GLY A 271 -16.28 -29.06 -16.07
C GLY A 271 -17.59 -28.79 -16.83
N ASP A 272 -18.01 -27.52 -16.90
CA ASP A 272 -19.15 -27.02 -17.67
C ASP A 272 -18.94 -27.09 -19.19
N MET A 273 -17.69 -26.93 -19.63
CA MET A 273 -17.23 -27.14 -21.00
C MET A 273 -16.02 -28.07 -21.01
N VAL A 274 -16.02 -29.10 -21.85
CA VAL A 274 -14.87 -30.02 -22.02
C VAL A 274 -14.73 -30.47 -23.48
N PRO A 275 -13.51 -30.57 -24.02
CA PRO A 275 -13.29 -31.13 -25.36
C PRO A 275 -13.60 -32.62 -25.38
N LYS A 276 -14.30 -33.08 -26.42
CA LYS A 276 -14.80 -34.46 -26.57
C LYS A 276 -14.17 -35.19 -27.77
N THR A 277 -13.45 -34.47 -28.64
CA THR A 277 -12.63 -35.03 -29.72
C THR A 277 -11.24 -35.40 -29.22
N TYR A 278 -10.58 -36.39 -29.82
CA TYR A 278 -9.23 -36.80 -29.41
C TYR A 278 -8.20 -35.67 -29.60
N VAL A 279 -8.36 -34.88 -30.66
CA VAL A 279 -7.51 -33.70 -30.93
C VAL A 279 -7.77 -32.61 -29.88
N GLY A 280 -9.03 -32.35 -29.54
CA GLY A 280 -9.41 -31.40 -28.50
C GLY A 280 -8.90 -31.81 -27.11
N MET A 281 -8.93 -33.10 -26.78
CA MET A 281 -8.36 -33.63 -25.53
C MET A 281 -6.84 -33.45 -25.46
N PHE A 282 -6.12 -33.67 -26.57
CA PHE A 282 -4.69 -33.40 -26.65
C PHE A 282 -4.36 -31.91 -26.49
N VAL A 283 -5.12 -31.02 -27.16
CA VAL A 283 -5.03 -29.56 -26.95
C VAL A 283 -5.36 -29.18 -25.50
N GLY A 284 -6.33 -29.83 -24.87
CA GLY A 284 -6.68 -29.65 -23.46
C GLY A 284 -5.56 -30.04 -22.49
N ALA A 285 -4.90 -31.18 -22.73
CA ALA A 285 -3.74 -31.60 -21.95
C ALA A 285 -2.57 -30.62 -22.07
N LEU A 286 -2.28 -30.14 -23.28
CA LEU A 286 -1.28 -29.08 -23.51
C LEU A 286 -1.67 -27.75 -22.85
N CYS A 287 -2.94 -27.37 -22.91
CA CYS A 287 -3.49 -26.16 -22.28
C CYS A 287 -3.32 -26.19 -20.75
N ALA A 288 -3.68 -27.31 -20.11
CA ALA A 288 -3.51 -27.48 -18.66
C ALA A 288 -2.03 -27.43 -18.24
N LEU A 289 -1.15 -28.15 -18.95
CA LEU A 289 0.30 -28.13 -18.67
C LEU A 289 0.90 -26.73 -18.86
N ALA A 290 0.57 -26.06 -19.96
CA ALA A 290 1.04 -24.70 -20.24
C ALA A 290 0.49 -23.68 -19.25
N GLY A 291 -0.76 -23.82 -18.80
CA GLY A 291 -1.36 -22.98 -17.76
C GLY A 291 -0.61 -23.06 -16.44
N VAL A 292 -0.39 -24.28 -15.94
CA VAL A 292 0.40 -24.54 -14.73
C VAL A 292 1.78 -23.90 -14.83
N LEU A 293 2.50 -24.09 -15.95
CA LEU A 293 3.83 -23.49 -16.15
C LEU A 293 3.79 -21.96 -16.24
N THR A 294 2.79 -21.39 -16.91
CA THR A 294 2.61 -19.94 -17.09
C THR A 294 2.36 -19.22 -15.76
N ILE A 295 1.67 -19.87 -14.82
CA ILE A 295 1.43 -19.32 -13.47
C ILE A 295 2.60 -19.63 -12.54
N ALA A 296 3.15 -20.85 -12.58
CA ALA A 296 4.18 -21.32 -11.66
C ALA A 296 5.55 -20.63 -11.83
N LEU A 297 5.86 -20.05 -13.01
CA LEU A 297 7.13 -19.34 -13.22
C LEU A 297 7.12 -17.90 -12.64
N PRO A 298 6.13 -17.03 -12.91
CA PRO A 298 6.17 -15.64 -12.44
C PRO A 298 5.67 -15.47 -11.00
N VAL A 299 4.75 -16.32 -10.52
CA VAL A 299 4.17 -16.17 -9.17
C VAL A 299 5.25 -16.26 -8.06
N PRO A 300 6.20 -17.22 -8.06
CA PRO A 300 7.28 -17.25 -7.07
C PRO A 300 8.21 -16.03 -7.16
N VAL A 301 8.46 -15.48 -8.36
CA VAL A 301 9.25 -14.25 -8.54
C VAL A 301 8.52 -13.05 -7.95
N ILE A 302 7.21 -12.94 -8.18
CA ILE A 302 6.35 -11.92 -7.57
C ILE A 302 6.33 -12.08 -6.05
N VAL A 303 6.09 -13.29 -5.52
CA VAL A 303 6.07 -13.57 -4.07
C VAL A 303 7.42 -13.26 -3.40
N SER A 304 8.55 -13.60 -4.05
CA SER A 304 9.89 -13.26 -3.57
C SER A 304 10.10 -11.74 -3.50
N ASN A 305 9.73 -11.00 -4.54
CA ASN A 305 9.76 -9.53 -4.53
C ASN A 305 8.84 -8.93 -3.46
N PHE A 306 7.62 -9.46 -3.30
CA PHE A 306 6.69 -9.06 -2.24
C PHE A 306 7.27 -9.30 -0.84
N ALA A 307 7.87 -10.46 -0.60
CA ALA A 307 8.52 -10.81 0.66
C ALA A 307 9.76 -9.94 0.95
N MET A 308 10.55 -9.61 -0.07
CA MET A 308 11.69 -8.69 0.03
C MET A 308 11.22 -7.27 0.41
N TYR A 309 10.22 -6.72 -0.28
CA TYR A 309 9.65 -5.41 0.08
C TYR A 309 9.01 -5.42 1.47
N TYR A 310 8.20 -6.44 1.80
CA TYR A 310 7.50 -6.56 3.08
C TYR A 310 8.46 -6.74 4.27
N SER A 311 9.52 -7.54 4.12
CA SER A 311 10.56 -7.65 5.14
C SER A 311 11.35 -6.35 5.29
N HIS A 312 11.63 -5.62 4.21
CA HIS A 312 12.25 -4.29 4.28
C HIS A 312 11.37 -3.25 5.00
N THR A 313 10.05 -3.22 4.77
CA THR A 313 9.14 -2.31 5.50
C THR A 313 9.09 -2.68 6.97
N GLN A 314 8.89 -3.97 7.28
CA GLN A 314 8.70 -4.43 8.65
C GLN A 314 9.99 -4.37 9.49
N ALA A 315 11.17 -4.57 8.87
CA ALA A 315 12.46 -4.38 9.52
C ALA A 315 12.73 -2.90 9.81
N ARG A 316 12.39 -1.98 8.90
CA ARG A 316 12.51 -0.53 9.16
C ARG A 316 11.54 -0.07 10.25
N ALA A 317 10.29 -0.51 10.24
CA ALA A 317 9.30 -0.19 11.27
C ALA A 317 9.75 -0.61 12.70
N LYS A 318 10.66 -1.60 12.81
CA LYS A 318 11.25 -2.08 14.07
C LYS A 318 12.57 -1.38 14.46
N LEU A 319 13.13 -0.49 13.63
CA LEU A 319 14.40 0.21 13.88
C LEU A 319 14.22 1.60 14.50
N PRO A 320 14.72 1.85 15.73
CA PRO A 320 14.54 3.13 16.42
C PRO A 320 15.24 4.30 15.71
N LYS A 321 14.55 5.44 15.61
CA LYS A 321 14.94 6.59 14.75
C LYS A 321 16.36 7.13 14.98
N LYS A 322 16.94 6.99 16.18
CA LYS A 322 18.24 7.59 16.55
C LYS A 322 19.46 7.07 15.75
N ARG A 323 19.31 5.99 14.96
CA ARG A 323 20.31 5.49 13.99
C ARG A 323 19.90 5.62 12.51
N ARG A 324 18.78 6.28 12.20
CA ARG A 324 18.26 6.43 10.82
C ARG A 324 18.88 7.59 10.02
N ARG A 325 19.55 8.55 10.68
CA ARG A 325 20.29 9.60 9.97
C ARG A 325 21.45 8.93 9.22
N VAL A 326 21.30 8.78 7.91
CA VAL A 326 22.38 8.33 7.02
C VAL A 326 23.52 9.32 7.21
N LEU A 327 24.61 8.89 7.81
CA LEU A 327 25.86 9.65 7.77
C LEU A 327 26.19 9.83 6.28
N PRO A 328 26.52 11.06 5.83
CA PRO A 328 27.16 11.22 4.53
C PRO A 328 28.31 10.21 4.42
N VAL A 329 28.49 9.62 3.24
CA VAL A 329 29.67 8.78 3.00
C VAL A 329 30.86 9.72 2.93
N GLU A 330 31.42 10.02 4.10
CA GLU A 330 32.68 10.72 4.30
C GLU A 330 33.72 9.95 3.48
N GLN A 331 34.06 10.48 2.30
CA GLN A 331 34.96 9.80 1.39
C GLN A 331 36.27 9.54 2.14
N PRO A 332 36.80 8.30 2.19
CA PRO A 332 38.02 8.00 2.92
C PRO A 332 39.16 8.87 2.40
N ARG A 333 39.45 9.96 3.12
CA ARG A 333 40.44 10.96 2.73
C ARG A 333 41.80 10.28 2.71
N VAL A 334 42.27 9.94 1.50
CA VAL A 334 43.47 9.14 1.29
C VAL A 334 44.63 9.84 1.99
N ARG A 335 45.11 9.23 3.08
CA ARG A 335 46.26 9.74 3.82
C ARG A 335 47.52 9.41 3.04
N THR A 336 47.96 10.35 2.21
CA THR A 336 49.29 10.32 1.62
C THR A 336 50.31 10.24 2.76
N LEU A 337 51.11 9.17 2.79
CA LEU A 337 52.13 8.94 3.81
C LEU A 337 53.52 9.28 3.25
N GLY A 338 54.32 9.97 4.07
CA GLY A 338 55.67 10.45 3.73
C GLY A 338 55.71 11.99 3.64
N ALA A 339 56.66 12.70 4.25
CA ALA A 339 57.79 12.28 5.09
C ALA A 339 57.99 13.27 6.29
N PRO A 340 59.15 13.41 6.99
CA PRO A 340 59.15 13.27 8.45
C PRO A 340 59.31 14.56 9.29
N LEU A 341 59.28 14.35 10.61
CA LEU A 341 59.33 15.29 11.75
C LEU A 341 60.50 16.30 11.79
N GLY A 342 60.30 17.45 12.45
CA GLY A 342 61.39 18.36 12.86
C GLY A 342 61.02 19.55 13.77
N ALA A 343 61.25 19.40 15.09
CA ALA A 343 61.36 20.44 16.13
C ALA A 343 60.13 21.35 16.47
N ALA A 344 60.19 22.02 17.63
CA ALA A 344 59.15 22.90 18.19
C ALA A 344 59.74 23.91 19.21
N GLY A 345 59.04 25.01 19.53
CA GLY A 345 59.49 25.99 20.53
C GLY A 345 58.44 27.01 21.03
N VAL A 346 58.43 27.19 22.36
CA VAL A 346 57.88 28.26 23.22
C VAL A 346 58.21 29.69 22.73
N ALA A 347 57.61 30.83 23.11
CA ALA A 347 56.59 31.26 24.10
C ALA A 347 55.92 32.60 23.61
N GLY A 348 54.96 33.28 24.25
CA GLY A 348 54.15 32.97 25.45
C GLY A 348 54.02 34.14 26.46
N THR A 349 53.32 35.25 26.13
CA THR A 349 53.17 36.46 26.99
C THR A 349 51.81 37.17 26.85
N MET A 350 51.61 38.24 27.66
CA MET A 350 50.34 38.97 27.88
C MET A 350 49.86 39.86 26.71
N GLY A 351 48.65 40.42 26.83
CA GLY A 351 47.89 41.06 25.75
C GLY A 351 48.00 42.61 25.58
N PRO A 352 46.85 43.32 25.46
CA PRO A 352 46.64 44.46 24.55
C PRO A 352 47.27 45.81 25.01
N PRO A 353 47.32 46.88 24.16
CA PRO A 353 46.48 47.12 22.96
C PRO A 353 47.21 47.64 21.69
N GLY A 354 46.46 47.72 20.57
CA GLY A 354 46.84 48.37 19.32
C GLY A 354 45.68 48.39 18.31
N CYS A 355 45.60 49.42 17.46
CA CYS A 355 44.50 49.62 16.50
C CYS A 355 45.01 49.62 15.04
N THR A 356 44.10 49.89 14.10
CA THR A 356 44.32 50.31 12.69
C THR A 356 44.84 49.29 11.65
N GLN A 357 43.91 48.92 10.77
CA GLN A 357 44.01 49.01 9.29
C GLN A 357 44.85 48.03 8.42
N GLN A 358 44.12 47.46 7.45
CA GLN A 358 44.41 47.35 6.00
C GLN A 358 45.29 46.23 5.39
N HIS A 359 44.69 45.61 4.37
CA HIS A 359 45.24 45.15 3.07
C HIS A 359 46.37 44.10 2.94
N MET A 360 45.95 42.94 2.39
CA MET A 360 46.33 42.46 1.03
C MET A 360 47.57 41.56 0.82
N GLN A 361 47.26 40.29 0.50
CA GLN A 361 47.90 39.38 -0.47
C GLN A 361 49.38 38.92 -0.35
N SER A 362 49.51 37.59 -0.47
CA SER A 362 50.60 36.82 -1.13
C SER A 362 51.96 36.68 -0.44
N GLY A 363 52.68 35.60 -0.78
CA GLY A 363 54.04 35.32 -0.32
C GLY A 363 54.31 33.82 -0.07
N GLY A 364 55.41 33.30 -0.63
CA GLY A 364 55.88 31.91 -0.44
C GLY A 364 57.01 31.77 0.61
N PRO A 365 57.53 30.55 0.84
CA PRO A 365 58.23 30.20 2.09
C PRO A 365 59.73 29.84 1.97
N THR A 366 60.46 29.82 3.10
CA THR A 366 61.76 29.13 3.28
C THR A 366 62.07 28.75 4.75
N SER A 367 62.99 27.79 4.92
CA SER A 367 63.68 27.27 6.13
C SER A 367 64.19 28.30 7.16
N GLY A 368 64.56 28.02 8.43
CA GLY A 368 64.77 26.77 9.22
C GLY A 368 65.91 26.99 10.28
N ALA A 369 66.34 26.10 11.20
CA ALA A 369 65.83 24.83 11.77
C ALA A 369 66.71 24.38 13.00
N GLY A 370 66.18 23.56 13.94
CA GLY A 370 66.92 22.97 15.11
C GLY A 370 66.82 23.76 16.44
N GLY A 371 67.00 23.19 17.65
CA GLY A 371 67.23 21.79 18.08
C GLY A 371 67.47 21.64 19.62
N LEU A 372 67.81 20.42 20.08
CA LEU A 372 68.26 20.00 21.44
C LEU A 372 67.22 19.67 22.56
N ALA A 373 67.69 18.87 23.54
CA ALA A 373 67.03 18.35 24.77
C ALA A 373 67.84 18.82 26.03
N PRO A 374 67.87 18.22 27.26
CA PRO A 374 67.38 16.93 27.81
C PRO A 374 66.33 17.17 28.94
N GLY A 375 66.10 16.38 30.02
CA GLY A 375 66.69 15.12 30.54
C GLY A 375 66.23 14.75 31.98
N LEU A 376 66.72 13.61 32.50
CA LEU A 376 66.73 13.12 33.91
C LEU A 376 65.36 12.70 34.55
N GLY A 377 65.27 11.62 35.34
CA GLY A 377 66.25 10.56 35.62
C GLY A 377 65.75 9.42 36.53
N GLN A 378 66.42 8.25 36.45
CA GLN A 378 66.75 7.20 37.46
C GLN A 378 65.69 6.78 38.53
N THR A 379 65.27 5.52 38.75
CA THR A 379 65.93 4.16 38.91
C THR A 379 66.77 3.99 40.20
N PRO A 380 66.98 2.78 40.78
CA PRO A 380 66.56 1.40 40.38
C PRO A 380 65.89 0.55 41.51
N GLY A 381 65.57 -0.75 41.27
CA GLY A 381 64.90 -1.60 42.28
C GLY A 381 64.69 -3.12 42.00
N VAL A 382 65.69 -3.83 41.47
CA VAL A 382 65.93 -5.32 41.50
C VAL A 382 64.74 -6.33 41.63
N GLY A 383 64.41 -7.00 40.52
CA GLY A 383 64.74 -8.43 40.30
C GLY A 383 63.87 -9.62 40.82
N CYS A 384 63.26 -10.35 39.87
CA CYS A 384 62.92 -11.81 39.90
C CYS A 384 61.81 -12.30 40.89
N ALA A 385 60.90 -13.24 40.56
CA ALA A 385 60.72 -14.11 39.38
C ALA A 385 59.25 -14.60 39.20
N GLY A 386 58.86 -14.98 37.98
CA GLY A 386 57.62 -15.72 37.65
C GLY A 386 56.32 -14.89 37.60
N GLY A 387 55.31 -15.22 36.77
CA GLY A 387 55.29 -16.19 35.68
C GLY A 387 53.90 -16.36 35.02
N ILE A 388 53.79 -16.05 33.71
CA ILE A 388 52.69 -16.39 32.78
C ILE A 388 51.30 -15.75 33.07
N GLY A 389 50.76 -15.02 32.09
CA GLY A 389 49.37 -14.53 32.05
C GLY A 389 48.58 -15.03 30.82
N PRO A 390 47.26 -14.76 30.73
CA PRO A 390 46.40 -15.29 29.66
C PRO A 390 46.26 -14.36 28.44
N GLN A 391 46.23 -14.94 27.24
CA GLN A 391 45.88 -14.25 25.98
C GLN A 391 44.43 -14.54 25.53
N ASN A 392 43.92 -13.65 24.67
CA ASN A 392 42.82 -13.79 23.71
C ASN A 392 42.18 -15.19 23.50
N ARG A 393 40.85 -15.24 23.45
CA ARG A 393 40.13 -16.30 22.69
C ARG A 393 38.86 -15.78 22.00
N ARG A 394 38.65 -16.23 20.74
CA ARG A 394 37.43 -15.99 19.93
C ARG A 394 36.32 -17.00 20.25
N MET A 395 35.08 -16.59 19.97
CA MET A 395 33.86 -17.39 19.70
C MET A 395 33.44 -18.50 20.69
N ASN A 396 32.16 -18.50 21.08
CA ASN A 396 31.25 -19.54 20.58
C ASN A 396 29.75 -19.22 20.73
N ALA A 397 28.94 -20.01 20.03
CA ALA A 397 27.51 -19.82 19.73
C ALA A 397 26.56 -19.61 20.93
N ILE A 398 25.52 -18.80 20.69
CA ILE A 398 24.25 -18.83 21.45
C ILE A 398 23.31 -19.84 20.76
N LYS A 399 22.63 -20.69 21.54
CA LYS A 399 21.75 -21.76 21.02
C LYS A 399 20.40 -21.22 20.53
N THR A 400 19.90 -21.81 19.46
CA THR A 400 18.48 -21.74 19.07
C THR A 400 17.64 -22.70 19.92
N ASN A 401 16.39 -22.33 20.20
CA ASN A 401 15.37 -23.23 20.74
C ASN A 401 14.26 -23.41 19.71
N HIS A 402 14.05 -24.64 19.25
CA HIS A 402 12.86 -25.06 18.51
C HIS A 402 11.88 -25.76 19.47
N PRO A 403 10.55 -25.54 19.34
CA PRO A 403 9.57 -26.48 19.88
C PRO A 403 9.63 -27.81 19.09
N LYS A 404 9.20 -28.91 19.71
CA LYS A 404 9.29 -30.26 19.15
C LYS A 404 8.05 -30.63 18.34
N ASP A 405 8.23 -31.44 17.30
CA ASP A 405 7.15 -32.08 16.56
C ASP A 405 6.39 -33.11 17.43
N VAL A 406 5.10 -33.27 17.15
CA VAL A 406 4.27 -34.35 17.69
C VAL A 406 4.08 -35.40 16.60
N SER A 407 4.66 -36.58 16.82
CA SER A 407 4.42 -37.74 15.96
C SER A 407 3.06 -38.36 16.27
N PHE A 408 2.26 -38.62 15.24
CA PHE A 408 1.13 -39.54 15.29
C PHE A 408 1.44 -40.76 14.43
N ALA A 409 1.37 -41.95 15.02
CA ALA A 409 1.77 -43.19 14.37
C ALA A 409 0.57 -43.92 13.74
N THR A 410 0.73 -44.37 12.50
CA THR A 410 -0.20 -45.28 11.83
C THR A 410 -0.10 -46.68 12.43
N LYS A 411 -1.24 -47.32 12.74
CA LYS A 411 -1.35 -48.78 12.89
C LYS A 411 -2.78 -49.25 12.72
N THR A 412 -2.93 -50.42 12.09
CA THR A 412 -4.18 -51.14 11.74
C THR A 412 -5.20 -50.28 11.00
#